data_AF-A0A7C8V9Z1-F1
#
_entry.id   AF-A0A7C8V9Z1-F1
#
_cell.length_a   1.000
_cell.length_b   1.000
_cell.length_c   1.000
_cell.angle_alpha   90.00
_cell.angle_beta   90.00
_cell.angle_gamma   90.00
#
_symmetry.space_group_name_H-M   'P 1'
#
loop_
_entity.id
_entity.type
_entity.pdbx_description
1 polymer ?
#
loop_
_entity_poly.entity_id
_entity_poly.type
_entity_poly.pdbx_seq_one_letter_code
_entity_poly.pdbx_strand_id
1 'polypeptide(L)'
;MYAPPKPSYRVVSDPKDLLEYDAFIFGIPTRYGNFPAQWKSFIDKTGGIWQTGGYYGKYVGLFISTGTLGGGQESTAIAAMSTLAHHGMIYVPLGYAKAFPQMTDLSEIHGGSPWGSGTFAGADGSRQPSEKEKELARIQGKGFFETVSKVNF
;
A
#
# COMPACT_ATOMS: atom_id res chain seq x y z
N MET A 1 -6.39 17.18 12.61
CA MET A 1 -6.22 16.05 11.68
C MET A 1 -7.59 15.51 11.36
N TYR A 2 -8.03 15.61 10.10
CA TYR A 2 -9.37 15.26 9.63
C TYR A 2 -9.53 13.75 9.35
N ALA A 3 -8.72 12.93 10.02
CA ALA A 3 -8.83 11.48 9.91
C ALA A 3 -10.10 11.01 10.63
N PRO A 4 -10.83 10.03 10.07
CA PRO A 4 -11.96 9.44 10.77
C PRO A 4 -11.50 8.81 12.09
N PRO A 5 -12.41 8.63 13.07
CA PRO A 5 -12.10 7.92 14.30
C PRO A 5 -11.46 6.56 14.01
N LYS A 6 -10.48 6.18 14.83
CA LYS A 6 -9.83 4.89 14.69
C LYS A 6 -10.89 3.77 14.82
N PRO A 7 -11.08 2.92 13.80
CA PRO A 7 -12.04 1.83 13.87
C PRO A 7 -11.60 0.76 14.88
N SER A 8 -12.51 -0.10 15.29
CA SER A 8 -12.30 -1.17 16.27
C SER A 8 -11.52 -2.39 15.74
N TYR A 9 -10.76 -2.25 14.64
CA TYR A 9 -9.96 -3.36 14.12
C TYR A 9 -8.75 -3.67 15.01
N ARG A 10 -8.28 -4.93 14.94
CA ARG A 10 -7.03 -5.37 15.58
C ARG A 10 -5.88 -4.48 15.08
N VAL A 11 -5.10 -3.94 16.02
CA VAL A 11 -3.87 -3.22 15.70
C VAL A 11 -2.75 -4.23 15.58
N VAL A 12 -2.19 -4.39 14.39
CA VAL A 12 -0.98 -5.18 14.18
C VAL A 12 0.21 -4.36 14.67
N SER A 13 0.84 -4.80 15.76
CA SER A 13 1.96 -4.09 16.39
C SER A 13 3.23 -4.94 16.50
N ASP A 14 3.09 -6.26 16.50
CA ASP A 14 4.18 -7.21 16.34
C ASP A 14 4.22 -7.68 14.87
N PRO A 15 5.34 -7.53 14.15
CA PRO A 15 5.45 -8.06 12.80
C PRO A 15 5.21 -9.57 12.70
N LYS A 16 5.45 -10.35 13.77
CA LYS A 16 5.17 -11.79 13.77
C LYS A 16 3.72 -12.13 13.44
N ASP A 17 2.78 -11.22 13.72
CA ASP A 17 1.37 -11.37 13.36
C ASP A 17 1.20 -11.57 11.83
N LEU A 18 2.10 -11.03 11.00
CA LEU A 18 2.05 -11.21 9.55
C LEU A 18 2.47 -12.60 9.08
N LEU A 19 3.08 -13.42 9.95
CA LEU A 19 3.45 -14.79 9.62
C LEU A 19 2.21 -15.66 9.37
N GLU A 20 1.09 -15.34 10.04
CA GLU A 20 -0.20 -16.03 9.94
C GLU A 20 -0.92 -15.82 8.59
N TYR A 21 -0.45 -14.88 7.76
CA TYR A 21 -1.10 -14.50 6.51
C TYR A 21 -0.21 -14.77 5.31
N ASP A 22 -0.76 -15.33 4.24
CA ASP A 22 -0.01 -15.56 3.00
C ASP A 22 0.09 -14.31 2.11
N ALA A 23 -0.82 -13.35 2.34
CA ALA A 23 -0.90 -12.13 1.56
C ALA A 23 -1.42 -10.95 2.38
N PHE A 24 -0.89 -9.75 2.12
CA PHE A 24 -1.35 -8.51 2.76
C PHE A 24 -1.12 -7.28 1.88
N ILE A 25 -1.80 -6.18 2.18
CA ILE A 25 -1.61 -4.90 1.48
C ILE A 25 -1.19 -3.83 2.49
N PHE A 26 -0.05 -3.18 2.26
CA PHE A 26 0.41 -2.09 3.13
C PHE A 26 -0.16 -0.74 2.69
N GLY A 27 -0.70 -0.01 3.67
CA GLY A 27 -1.01 1.41 3.53
C GLY A 27 0.14 2.27 4.03
N ILE A 28 0.65 3.16 3.18
CA ILE A 28 1.80 4.01 3.51
C ILE A 28 1.45 5.49 3.29
N PRO A 29 1.27 6.29 4.37
CA PRO A 29 1.19 7.73 4.22
C PRO A 29 2.61 8.29 3.97
N THR A 30 2.81 8.91 2.81
CA THR A 30 4.13 9.39 2.38
C THR A 30 4.78 10.33 3.41
N ARG A 31 6.09 10.24 3.54
CA ARG A 31 6.96 11.25 4.12
C ARG A 31 8.07 11.53 3.13
N TYR A 32 7.91 12.61 2.38
CA TYR A 32 8.86 13.08 1.36
C TYR A 32 9.24 12.00 0.32
N GLY A 33 8.24 11.24 -0.16
CA GLY A 33 8.49 10.17 -1.13
C GLY A 33 9.08 8.90 -0.52
N ASN A 34 8.97 8.73 0.79
CA ASN A 34 9.40 7.55 1.52
C ASN A 34 8.35 7.15 2.59
N PHE A 35 8.51 5.98 3.19
CA PHE A 35 7.65 5.51 4.28
C PHE A 35 7.91 6.31 5.58
N PRO A 36 6.91 6.44 6.47
CA PRO A 36 7.06 7.16 7.73
C PRO A 36 7.87 6.36 8.75
N ALA A 37 8.40 7.05 9.77
CA ALA A 37 9.22 6.43 10.82
C ALA A 37 8.50 5.26 11.54
N GLN A 38 7.18 5.33 11.71
CA GLN A 38 6.39 4.26 12.31
C GLN A 38 6.40 2.99 11.45
N TRP A 39 6.30 3.15 10.13
CA TRP A 39 6.36 2.04 9.19
C TRP A 39 7.77 1.44 9.17
N LYS A 40 8.80 2.30 9.15
CA LYS A 40 10.20 1.86 9.24
C LYS A 40 10.49 1.11 10.54
N SER A 41 10.05 1.62 11.68
CA SER A 41 10.22 0.97 12.98
C SER A 41 9.53 -0.40 13.06
N PHE A 42 8.37 -0.56 12.43
CA PHE A 42 7.71 -1.86 12.31
C PHE A 42 8.57 -2.86 11.52
N ILE A 43 9.09 -2.44 10.36
CA ILE A 43 9.98 -3.27 9.55
C ILE A 43 11.32 -3.55 10.23
N ASP A 44 11.90 -2.61 10.98
CA ASP A 44 13.20 -2.81 11.65
C ASP A 44 13.17 -3.92 12.71
N LYS A 45 11.99 -4.26 13.22
CA LYS A 45 11.78 -5.41 14.12
C LYS A 45 11.78 -6.76 13.40
N THR A 46 11.85 -6.78 12.07
CA THR A 46 11.72 -8.01 11.26
C THR A 46 13.06 -8.71 11.00
N GLY A 47 14.17 -8.29 11.62
CA GLY A 47 15.49 -8.88 11.37
C GLY A 47 15.55 -10.40 11.57
N GLY A 48 14.92 -10.93 12.62
CA GLY A 48 14.83 -12.38 12.83
C GLY A 48 13.96 -13.09 11.80
N ILE A 49 12.83 -12.48 11.41
CA ILE A 49 11.93 -13.01 10.37
C ILE A 49 12.63 -13.05 9.01
N TRP A 50 13.40 -12.01 8.69
CA TRP A 50 14.23 -11.94 7.50
C TRP A 50 15.24 -13.09 7.48
N GLN A 51 15.97 -13.29 8.58
CA GLN A 51 16.99 -14.33 8.67
C GLN A 51 16.41 -15.75 8.44
N THR A 52 15.18 -16.01 8.91
CA THR A 52 14.53 -17.32 8.73
C THR A 52 13.74 -17.43 7.42
N GLY A 53 13.67 -16.36 6.60
CA GLY A 53 12.84 -16.33 5.40
C GLY A 53 11.33 -16.35 5.68
N GLY A 54 10.88 -15.89 6.85
CA GLY A 54 9.47 -16.04 7.27
C GLY A 54 8.46 -15.28 6.41
N TYR A 55 8.90 -14.30 5.61
CA TYR A 55 8.06 -13.61 4.61
C TYR A 55 8.34 -14.00 3.16
N TYR A 56 9.28 -14.91 2.94
CA TYR A 56 9.63 -15.34 1.60
C TYR A 56 8.42 -15.95 0.89
N GLY A 57 8.13 -15.49 -0.33
CA GLY A 57 7.00 -15.96 -1.13
C GLY A 57 5.64 -15.38 -0.74
N LYS A 58 5.53 -14.60 0.34
CA LYS A 58 4.27 -13.93 0.69
C LYS A 58 3.94 -12.84 -0.32
N TYR A 59 2.66 -12.68 -0.64
CA TYR A 59 2.19 -11.72 -1.62
C TYR A 59 1.89 -10.37 -0.98
N VAL A 60 2.35 -9.27 -1.60
CA VAL A 60 2.17 -7.93 -1.05
C VAL A 60 1.65 -6.93 -2.08
N GLY A 61 0.65 -6.14 -1.67
CA GLY A 61 0.23 -4.93 -2.38
C GLY A 61 0.60 -3.67 -1.61
N LEU A 62 0.58 -2.51 -2.27
CA LEU A 62 0.82 -1.20 -1.64
C LEU A 62 -0.31 -0.22 -2.00
N PHE A 63 -0.72 0.64 -1.07
CA PHE A 63 -1.51 1.83 -1.38
C PHE A 63 -0.98 3.05 -0.62
N ILE A 64 -1.03 4.22 -1.28
CA ILE A 64 -0.28 5.40 -0.83
C ILE A 64 -1.21 6.59 -0.59
N SER A 65 -1.03 7.29 0.52
CA SER A 65 -1.65 8.60 0.76
C SER A 65 -0.60 9.69 0.71
N THR A 66 -0.88 10.78 0.01
CA THR A 66 0.03 11.93 -0.13
C THR A 66 -0.67 13.25 0.15
N GLY A 67 0.08 14.30 0.52
CA GLY A 67 -0.50 15.62 0.75
C GLY A 67 -0.88 16.34 -0.54
N THR A 68 -0.05 16.22 -1.58
CA THR A 68 -0.17 16.98 -2.83
C THR A 68 0.07 16.12 -4.06
N LEU A 69 -0.38 16.63 -5.22
CA LEU A 69 0.03 16.13 -6.54
C LEU A 69 1.57 16.11 -6.64
N GLY A 70 2.12 15.03 -7.20
CA GLY A 70 3.57 14.82 -7.31
C GLY A 70 4.29 14.58 -5.99
N GLY A 71 3.59 14.61 -4.84
CA GLY A 71 4.16 14.50 -3.49
C GLY A 71 4.61 13.09 -3.09
N GLY A 72 5.00 12.25 -4.06
CA GLY A 72 5.53 10.91 -3.83
C GLY A 72 4.52 9.77 -3.86
N GLN A 73 3.45 9.89 -4.65
CA GLN A 73 2.51 8.78 -4.91
C GLN A 73 3.26 7.53 -5.40
N GLU A 74 4.21 7.73 -6.32
CA GLU A 74 4.98 6.64 -6.91
C GLU A 74 6.27 6.36 -6.11
N SER A 75 7.02 7.40 -5.76
CA SER A 75 8.32 7.23 -5.10
C SER A 75 8.23 6.55 -3.74
N THR A 76 7.13 6.74 -3.00
CA THR A 76 6.92 6.02 -1.73
C THR A 76 6.80 4.52 -1.94
N ALA A 77 6.10 4.08 -2.99
CA ALA A 77 6.00 2.67 -3.35
C ALA A 77 7.36 2.12 -3.81
N ILE A 78 8.07 2.87 -4.65
CA ILE A 78 9.43 2.53 -5.11
C ILE A 78 10.39 2.37 -3.93
N ALA A 79 10.35 3.28 -2.95
CA ALA A 79 11.20 3.22 -1.77
C ALA A 79 10.96 1.95 -0.93
N ALA A 80 9.70 1.51 -0.83
CA ALA A 80 9.33 0.28 -0.15
C ALA A 80 9.86 -0.98 -0.86
N MET A 81 10.11 -0.95 -2.18
CA MET A 81 10.55 -2.12 -2.95
C MET A 81 11.82 -2.76 -2.41
N SER A 82 12.76 -1.96 -1.90
CA SER A 82 13.99 -2.48 -1.27
C SER A 82 13.67 -3.40 -0.09
N THR A 83 12.72 -3.00 0.76
CA THR A 83 12.27 -3.82 1.91
C THR A 83 11.62 -5.11 1.43
N LEU A 84 10.77 -5.03 0.41
CA LEU A 84 10.07 -6.19 -0.14
C LEU A 84 11.06 -7.21 -0.74
N ALA A 85 12.01 -6.72 -1.52
CA ALA A 85 13.04 -7.54 -2.15
C ALA A 85 13.92 -8.26 -1.10
N HIS A 86 14.36 -7.55 -0.06
CA HIS A 86 15.18 -8.17 1.00
C HIS A 86 14.47 -9.30 1.74
N HIS A 87 13.14 -9.21 1.90
CA HIS A 87 12.31 -10.26 2.52
C HIS A 87 11.86 -11.36 1.55
N GLY A 88 12.12 -11.22 0.25
CA GLY A 88 11.63 -12.15 -0.77
C GLY A 88 10.11 -12.14 -0.95
N MET A 89 9.46 -11.01 -0.65
CA MET A 89 8.02 -10.86 -0.86
C MET A 89 7.69 -10.65 -2.35
N ILE A 90 6.58 -11.23 -2.80
CA ILE A 90 6.08 -11.10 -4.18
C ILE A 90 5.17 -9.89 -4.27
N TYR A 91 5.64 -8.84 -4.92
CA TYR A 91 4.88 -7.62 -5.10
C TYR A 91 3.84 -7.74 -6.23
N VAL A 92 2.58 -7.43 -5.90
CA VAL A 92 1.43 -7.42 -6.82
C VAL A 92 0.97 -5.97 -7.04
N PRO A 93 1.26 -5.37 -8.21
CA PRO A 93 0.87 -3.99 -8.52
C PRO A 93 -0.62 -3.88 -8.83
N LEU A 94 -1.15 -2.66 -8.77
CA LEU A 94 -2.48 -2.34 -9.33
C LEU A 94 -2.45 -2.44 -10.87
N GLY A 95 -1.43 -1.87 -11.50
CA GLY A 95 -1.32 -1.75 -12.95
C GLY A 95 -2.44 -0.93 -13.58
N TYR A 96 -2.52 -0.92 -14.91
CA TYR A 96 -3.54 -0.15 -15.64
C TYR A 96 -4.74 -0.99 -16.07
N ALA A 97 -4.57 -2.28 -16.39
CA ALA A 97 -5.54 -3.03 -17.20
C ALA A 97 -6.99 -3.00 -16.67
N LYS A 98 -7.19 -3.14 -15.36
CA LYS A 98 -8.53 -3.16 -14.74
C LYS A 98 -9.00 -1.79 -14.24
N ALA A 99 -8.10 -0.80 -14.22
CA ALA A 99 -8.34 0.54 -13.71
C ALA A 99 -8.12 1.61 -14.79
N PHE A 100 -8.01 1.22 -16.07
CA PHE A 100 -7.54 2.10 -17.14
C PHE A 100 -8.37 3.38 -17.23
N PRO A 101 -9.72 3.33 -17.28
CA PRO A 101 -10.53 4.54 -17.36
C PRO A 101 -10.30 5.49 -16.18
N GLN A 102 -10.19 4.95 -14.96
CA GLN A 102 -9.97 5.73 -13.74
C GLN A 102 -8.55 6.33 -13.71
N MET A 103 -7.56 5.56 -14.11
CA MET A 103 -6.13 5.93 -14.08
C MET A 103 -5.74 6.97 -15.15
N THR A 104 -6.47 7.00 -16.26
CA THR A 104 -6.21 7.94 -17.37
C THR A 104 -7.14 9.15 -17.38
N ASP A 105 -8.03 9.27 -16.40
CA ASP A 105 -8.99 10.36 -16.35
C ASP A 105 -8.36 11.64 -15.81
N LEU A 106 -8.25 12.66 -16.67
CA LEU A 106 -7.69 13.97 -16.35
C LEU A 106 -8.76 15.03 -15.99
N SER A 107 -10.03 14.65 -15.88
CA SER A 107 -11.14 15.57 -15.58
C SER A 107 -11.22 16.00 -14.11
N GLU A 108 -10.62 15.24 -13.19
CA GLU A 108 -10.54 15.57 -11.77
C GLU A 108 -9.21 15.11 -11.17
N ILE A 109 -8.80 15.76 -10.07
CA ILE A 109 -7.60 15.40 -9.32
C ILE A 109 -7.85 14.09 -8.55
N HIS A 110 -7.05 13.06 -8.84
CA HIS A 110 -7.11 11.78 -8.15
C HIS A 110 -5.72 11.19 -7.88
N GLY A 111 -5.57 10.52 -6.74
CA GLY A 111 -4.42 9.70 -6.42
C GLY A 111 -4.44 8.35 -7.15
N GLY A 112 -3.37 7.58 -6.94
CA GLY A 112 -3.16 6.29 -7.58
C GLY A 112 -2.11 6.33 -8.68
N SER A 113 -1.48 5.18 -8.91
CA SER A 113 -0.44 4.96 -9.92
C SER A 113 -0.45 3.47 -10.30
N PRO A 114 0.27 3.03 -11.35
CA PRO A 114 0.44 1.59 -11.59
C PRO A 114 1.03 0.85 -10.37
N TRP A 115 1.72 1.55 -9.47
CA TRP A 115 2.29 1.00 -8.24
C TRP A 115 1.27 0.71 -7.13
N GLY A 116 0.00 1.09 -7.31
CA GLY A 116 -1.01 0.93 -6.26
C GLY A 116 -2.06 2.03 -6.28
N SER A 117 -3.20 1.75 -5.66
CA SER A 117 -4.19 2.79 -5.42
C SER A 117 -3.63 3.86 -4.49
N GLY A 118 -4.23 5.04 -4.52
CA GLY A 118 -3.79 6.11 -3.65
C GLY A 118 -4.78 7.25 -3.56
N THR A 119 -4.49 8.18 -2.65
CA THR A 119 -5.36 9.33 -2.37
C THR A 119 -4.55 10.58 -2.02
N PHE A 120 -5.13 11.74 -2.28
CA PHE A 120 -4.61 13.02 -1.80
C PHE A 120 -5.35 13.51 -0.55
N ALA A 121 -4.62 13.81 0.51
CA ALA A 121 -5.16 14.35 1.76
C ALA A 121 -5.29 15.89 1.74
N GLY A 122 -4.67 16.58 0.76
CA GLY A 122 -4.56 18.03 0.77
C GLY A 122 -3.47 18.53 1.73
N ALA A 123 -3.04 19.79 1.57
CA ALA A 123 -1.94 20.37 2.35
C ALA A 123 -2.27 20.47 3.86
N ASP A 124 -3.54 20.67 4.20
CA ASP A 124 -4.07 20.71 5.57
C ASP A 124 -4.59 19.35 6.06
N GLY A 125 -4.57 18.33 5.20
CA GLY A 125 -5.10 17.01 5.48
C GLY A 125 -6.62 16.91 5.51
N SER A 126 -7.36 17.90 5.00
CA SER A 126 -8.84 17.93 5.07
C SER A 126 -9.53 17.15 3.95
N ARG A 127 -8.88 16.96 2.80
CA ARG A 127 -9.44 16.24 1.66
C ARG A 127 -9.61 14.76 1.99
N GLN A 128 -10.83 14.28 1.82
CA GLN A 128 -11.15 12.85 1.94
C GLN A 128 -10.96 12.13 0.61
N PRO A 129 -10.76 10.80 0.62
CA PRO A 129 -10.69 10.03 -0.62
C PRO A 129 -11.93 10.26 -1.50
N SER A 130 -11.71 10.59 -2.78
CA SER A 130 -12.81 10.75 -3.74
C SER A 130 -13.44 9.40 -4.07
N GLU A 131 -14.63 9.39 -4.69
CA GLU A 131 -15.25 8.14 -5.13
C GLU A 131 -14.39 7.39 -6.14
N LYS A 132 -13.68 8.10 -7.02
CA LYS A 132 -12.72 7.49 -7.95
C LYS A 132 -11.55 6.82 -7.22
N GLU A 133 -10.98 7.48 -6.22
CA GLU A 133 -9.88 6.90 -5.43
C GLU A 133 -10.34 5.67 -4.64
N LYS A 134 -11.57 5.69 -4.11
CA LYS A 134 -12.19 4.52 -3.47
C LYS A 134 -12.41 3.39 -4.48
N GLU A 135 -12.83 3.71 -5.70
CA GLU A 135 -13.01 2.71 -6.75
C GLU A 135 -11.69 2.08 -7.18
N LEU A 136 -10.63 2.87 -7.34
CA LEU A 136 -9.27 2.35 -7.56
C LEU A 136 -8.83 1.40 -6.44
N ALA A 137 -9.13 1.72 -5.18
CA ALA A 137 -8.83 0.84 -4.05
C ALA A 137 -9.63 -0.48 -4.09
N ARG A 138 -10.91 -0.44 -4.51
CA ARG A 138 -11.73 -1.65 -4.70
C ARG A 138 -11.20 -2.51 -5.84
N ILE A 139 -10.85 -1.90 -6.97
CA ILE A 139 -10.24 -2.59 -8.11
C ILE A 139 -8.92 -3.25 -7.68
N GLN A 140 -8.09 -2.55 -6.91
CA GLN A 140 -6.86 -3.12 -6.37
C GLN A 140 -7.14 -4.32 -5.46
N GLY A 141 -8.04 -4.18 -4.48
CA GLY A 141 -8.38 -5.27 -3.56
C GLY A 141 -8.87 -6.52 -4.28
N LYS A 142 -9.75 -6.34 -5.27
CA LYS A 142 -10.25 -7.44 -6.11
C LYS A 142 -9.13 -8.08 -6.93
N GLY A 143 -8.35 -7.29 -7.67
CA GLY A 143 -7.28 -7.80 -8.54
C GLY A 143 -6.14 -8.47 -7.76
N PHE A 144 -5.82 -7.92 -6.58
CA PHE A 144 -4.87 -8.51 -5.65
C PHE A 144 -5.35 -9.90 -5.21
N PHE A 145 -6.58 -10.01 -4.73
CA PHE A 145 -7.14 -11.30 -4.30
C PHE A 145 -7.26 -12.30 -5.46
N GLU A 146 -7.70 -11.87 -6.64
CA GLU A 146 -7.73 -12.71 -7.86
C GLU A 146 -6.34 -13.24 -8.27
N THR A 147 -5.27 -12.54 -7.89
CA THR A 147 -3.89 -12.98 -8.15
C THR A 147 -3.48 -14.02 -7.12
N VAL A 148 -3.72 -13.73 -5.85
CA VAL A 148 -3.43 -14.61 -4.70
C VAL A 148 -4.25 -15.91 -4.75
N SER A 149 -5.48 -15.87 -5.25
CA SER A 149 -6.36 -17.06 -5.34
C SER A 149 -5.95 -18.07 -6.41
N LYS A 150 -4.95 -17.77 -7.24
CA LYS A 150 -4.43 -18.66 -8.29
C LYS A 150 -3.32 -19.58 -7.79
N VAL A 151 -2.84 -19.35 -6.57
CA VAL A 151 -1.71 -20.06 -5.99
C VAL A 151 -2.23 -21.00 -4.91
N ASN A 152 -1.65 -22.21 -4.85
CA ASN A 152 -1.85 -23.10 -3.72
C ASN A 152 -0.70 -22.86 -2.74
N PHE A 153 -1.04 -22.56 -1.49
CA PHE A 153 -0.09 -22.38 -0.39
C PHE A 153 0.30 -23.72 0.22
#